data_AF-A0A165IX22-F1
#
_entry.id   AF-A0A165IX22-F1
#
_cell.length_a   1.000
_cell.length_b   1.000
_cell.length_c   1.000
_cell.angle_alpha   90.00
_cell.angle_beta   90.00
_cell.angle_gamma   90.00
#
_symmetry.space_group_name_H-M   'P 1'
#
loop_
_entity.id
_entity.type
_entity.pdbx_description
1 polymer ?
#
loop_
_entity_poly.entity_id
_entity_poly.type
_entity_poly.pdbx_seq_one_letter_code
_entity_poly.pdbx_strand_id
1 'polypeptide(L)'
;MEIIFTPVDGDGVHSVSILTTNVKAWHGKDAANPPYLDAFINLLETVLDSTASLSFALEIDGNQVADGKFHTPKLMEEMREILSFAYYVKRARSVLRYLRKSVQIDTFTSISTEDHRELARVSDIVEGKLSYERSQIVNSPEMKIACTDGGKALMEIVSKGEFSVLEHKEPASTVTIYGMPYEVPPTRSFYSPVRLHILSRKKRKDIVDFCIRIEMADNFTSQTLFDVQE
;
A
#
# COMPACT_ATOMS: atom_id res chain seq x y z
N MET A 1 3.55 25.87 0.39
CA MET A 1 2.90 25.80 -0.93
C MET A 1 2.73 27.22 -1.39
N GLU A 2 3.25 27.57 -2.56
CA GLU A 2 3.12 28.92 -3.10
C GLU A 2 2.47 28.77 -4.47
N ILE A 3 1.32 29.41 -4.65
CA ILE A 3 0.63 29.51 -5.94
C ILE A 3 0.96 30.91 -6.44
N ILE A 4 1.75 30.99 -7.50
CA ILE A 4 2.17 32.27 -8.08
C ILE A 4 1.25 32.59 -9.26
N PHE A 5 0.58 33.74 -9.18
CA PHE A 5 -0.16 34.33 -10.29
C PHE A 5 0.73 35.34 -11.00
N THR A 6 1.05 35.06 -12.26
CA THR A 6 1.70 36.04 -13.12
C THR A 6 0.66 36.63 -14.07
N PRO A 7 0.24 37.89 -13.91
CA PRO A 7 -0.54 38.56 -14.93
C PRO A 7 0.33 38.69 -16.20
N VAL A 8 -0.21 38.28 -17.35
CA VAL A 8 0.37 38.59 -18.66
C VAL A 8 -0.37 39.81 -19.17
N ASP A 9 0.34 40.91 -19.42
CA ASP A 9 -0.27 42.15 -19.90
C ASP A 9 -1.01 41.95 -21.23
N GLY A 10 -2.27 42.41 -21.27
CA GLY A 10 -3.08 42.54 -22.48
C GLY A 10 -4.43 41.82 -22.42
N ASP A 11 -5.51 42.55 -22.11
CA ASP A 11 -6.95 42.34 -22.39
C ASP A 11 -7.56 40.93 -22.53
N GLY A 12 -6.92 39.92 -21.96
CA GLY A 12 -7.46 38.58 -21.82
C GLY A 12 -6.77 37.94 -20.64
N VAL A 13 -7.50 37.74 -19.54
CA VAL A 13 -7.01 36.99 -18.38
C VAL A 13 -6.80 35.54 -18.81
N HIS A 14 -5.63 35.25 -19.37
CA HIS A 14 -5.14 33.89 -19.49
C HIS A 14 -4.35 33.60 -18.22
N SER A 15 -5.02 33.03 -17.22
CA SER A 15 -4.38 32.54 -16.00
C SER A 15 -3.46 31.37 -16.35
N VAL A 16 -2.16 31.62 -16.45
CA VAL A 16 -1.15 30.56 -16.41
C VAL A 16 -0.93 30.24 -14.94
N SER A 17 -1.65 29.25 -14.42
CA SER A 17 -1.47 28.78 -13.06
C SER A 17 -0.27 27.84 -12.99
N ILE A 18 0.77 28.23 -12.24
CA ILE A 18 1.92 27.36 -11.95
C ILE A 18 1.70 26.76 -10.57
N LEU A 19 1.54 25.44 -10.52
CA LEU A 19 1.58 24.69 -9.26
C LEU A 19 3.03 24.30 -8.97
N THR A 20 3.63 24.88 -7.93
CA THR A 20 4.96 24.47 -7.45
C THR A 20 4.84 23.67 -6.17
N THR A 21 5.23 22.41 -6.24
CA THR A 21 5.28 21.51 -5.08
C THR A 21 6.72 21.40 -4.55
N ASN A 22 6.94 21.71 -3.27
CA ASN A 22 8.25 21.59 -2.64
C ASN A 22 8.31 20.37 -1.71
N VAL A 23 8.52 19.19 -2.29
CA VAL A 23 8.70 17.93 -1.55
C VAL A 23 9.97 17.99 -0.67
N LYS A 24 10.97 18.81 -1.03
CA LYS A 24 12.19 19.00 -0.22
C LYS A 24 11.89 19.62 1.15
N ALA A 25 10.74 20.28 1.34
CA ALA A 25 10.32 20.77 2.65
C ALA A 25 10.09 19.63 3.69
N TRP A 26 9.92 18.40 3.22
CA TRP A 26 9.84 17.21 4.08
C TRP A 26 11.21 16.64 4.46
N HIS A 27 12.27 16.96 3.72
CA HIS A 27 13.60 16.44 4.00
C HIS A 27 14.04 16.79 5.44
N GLY A 28 14.54 15.80 6.18
CA GLY A 28 14.95 15.95 7.57
C GLY A 28 13.81 16.00 8.59
N LYS A 29 12.53 16.01 8.15
CA LYS A 29 11.37 15.90 9.05
C LYS A 29 11.11 14.46 9.45
N ASP A 30 10.45 14.27 10.58
CA ASP A 30 10.08 12.94 11.07
C ASP A 30 9.06 12.27 10.12
N ALA A 31 9.44 11.11 9.58
CA ALA A 31 8.61 10.32 8.68
C ALA A 31 7.38 9.71 9.36
N ALA A 32 7.39 9.57 10.69
CA ALA A 32 6.18 9.21 11.42
C ALA A 32 5.18 10.38 11.51
N ASN A 33 5.59 11.62 11.21
CA ASN A 33 4.76 12.83 11.30
C ASN A 33 5.06 13.84 10.16
N PRO A 34 4.88 13.45 8.89
CA PRO A 34 5.11 14.32 7.75
C PRO A 34 4.09 15.48 7.74
N PRO A 35 4.53 16.73 7.55
CA PRO A 35 3.62 17.87 7.57
C PRO A 35 2.70 17.84 6.34
N TYR A 36 1.41 18.13 6.56
CA TYR A 36 0.35 18.28 5.53
C TYR A 36 0.21 17.13 4.51
N LEU A 37 0.72 15.93 4.81
CA LEU A 37 0.79 14.80 3.88
C LEU A 37 -0.57 14.43 3.27
N ASP A 38 -1.61 14.24 4.08
CA ASP A 38 -2.91 13.79 3.58
C ASP A 38 -3.58 14.86 2.70
N ALA A 39 -3.48 16.14 3.09
CA ALA A 39 -3.95 17.25 2.27
C ALA A 39 -3.18 17.35 0.94
N PHE A 40 -1.88 17.08 0.95
CA PHE A 40 -1.05 17.09 -0.24
C PHE A 40 -1.38 15.94 -1.21
N ILE A 41 -1.63 14.74 -0.70
CA ILE A 41 -2.10 13.61 -1.52
C ILE A 41 -3.44 13.96 -2.16
N ASN A 42 -4.43 14.41 -1.38
CA ASN A 42 -5.75 14.76 -1.89
C ASN A 42 -5.67 15.83 -3.00
N LEU A 43 -4.81 16.84 -2.81
CA LEU A 43 -4.57 17.86 -3.84
C LEU A 43 -4.05 17.24 -5.13
N LEU A 44 -3.00 16.41 -5.06
CA LEU A 44 -2.40 15.80 -6.24
C LEU A 44 -3.37 14.85 -6.96
N GLU A 45 -4.16 14.09 -6.22
CA GLU A 45 -5.22 13.25 -6.81
C GLU A 45 -6.27 14.08 -7.53
N THR A 46 -6.70 15.19 -6.92
CA THR A 46 -7.67 16.11 -7.55
C THR A 46 -7.09 16.77 -8.80
N VAL A 47 -5.80 17.12 -8.78
CA VAL A 47 -5.11 17.71 -9.94
C VAL A 47 -4.95 16.70 -11.09
N LEU A 48 -4.71 15.43 -10.76
CA LEU A 48 -4.51 14.35 -11.73
C LEU A 48 -5.82 13.73 -12.25
N ASP A 49 -6.95 14.00 -11.61
CA ASP A 49 -8.27 13.62 -12.09
C ASP A 49 -8.66 14.46 -13.31
N SER A 50 -8.73 13.80 -14.48
CA SER A 50 -9.08 14.44 -15.75
C SER A 50 -10.53 14.97 -15.80
N THR A 51 -11.37 14.58 -14.85
CA THR A 51 -12.75 15.05 -14.73
C THR A 51 -12.90 16.19 -13.72
N ALA A 52 -11.89 16.39 -12.87
CA ALA A 52 -11.91 17.44 -11.87
C ALA A 52 -11.56 18.80 -12.49
N SER A 53 -12.39 19.80 -12.21
CA SER A 53 -12.03 21.20 -12.43
C SER A 53 -11.52 21.79 -11.12
N LEU A 54 -10.22 22.05 -11.02
CA LEU A 54 -9.69 22.77 -9.87
C LEU A 54 -10.06 24.25 -9.98
N SER A 55 -10.74 24.77 -8.97
CA SER A 55 -10.95 26.20 -8.80
C SER A 55 -10.28 26.68 -7.53
N PHE A 56 -9.85 27.94 -7.54
CA PHE A 56 -9.42 28.64 -6.34
C PHE A 56 -10.25 29.89 -6.16
N ALA A 57 -10.46 30.29 -4.92
CA ALA A 57 -11.05 31.57 -4.54
C ALA A 57 -10.14 32.22 -3.50
N LEU A 58 -9.80 33.49 -3.71
CA LEU A 58 -9.13 34.32 -2.72
C LEU A 58 -10.20 35.12 -1.98
N GLU A 59 -10.25 34.96 -0.66
CA GLU A 59 -11.19 35.69 0.20
C GLU A 59 -10.43 36.59 1.18
N ILE A 60 -10.92 37.81 1.37
CA ILE A 60 -10.47 38.76 2.39
C ILE A 60 -11.71 39.20 3.18
N ASP A 61 -11.67 39.00 4.50
CA ASP A 61 -12.78 39.29 5.43
C ASP A 61 -14.12 38.67 5.00
N GLY A 62 -14.07 37.47 4.42
CA GLY A 62 -15.25 36.74 3.94
C GLY A 62 -15.81 37.23 2.60
N ASN A 63 -15.13 38.16 1.92
CA ASN A 63 -15.49 38.60 0.57
C ASN A 63 -14.55 37.96 -0.46
N GLN A 64 -15.11 37.35 -1.50
CA GLN A 64 -14.35 36.80 -2.60
C GLN A 64 -13.78 37.94 -3.47
N VAL A 65 -12.46 38.04 -3.51
CA VAL A 65 -11.71 39.10 -4.21
C VAL A 65 -11.19 38.61 -5.57
N ALA A 66 -10.95 37.31 -5.71
CA ALA A 66 -10.57 36.70 -6.99
C ALA A 66 -10.99 35.22 -7.03
N ASP A 67 -11.21 34.72 -8.23
CA ASP A 67 -11.39 33.29 -8.49
C ASP A 67 -10.74 32.89 -9.82
N GLY A 68 -10.50 31.59 -9.98
CA GLY A 68 -9.98 31.08 -11.24
C GLY A 68 -9.95 29.57 -11.30
N LYS A 69 -9.67 29.03 -12.49
CA LYS A 69 -9.59 27.60 -12.76
C LYS A 69 -8.17 27.20 -13.17
N PHE A 70 -7.64 26.15 -12.56
CA PHE A 70 -6.42 25.54 -13.03
C PHE A 70 -6.71 24.80 -14.35
N HIS A 71 -5.88 25.07 -15.35
CA HIS A 71 -5.82 24.21 -16.53
C HIS A 71 -4.94 23.01 -16.20
N THR A 72 -5.24 21.84 -16.76
CA THR A 72 -4.49 20.60 -16.51
C THR A 72 -2.98 20.86 -16.65
N PRO A 73 -2.16 20.60 -15.63
CA PRO A 73 -0.75 20.95 -15.65
C PRO A 73 -0.02 20.26 -16.80
N LYS A 74 0.88 20.99 -17.49
CA LYS A 74 1.73 20.39 -18.54
C LYS A 74 2.71 19.33 -18.02
N LEU A 75 2.82 19.17 -16.69
CA LEU A 75 3.79 18.35 -15.97
C LEU A 75 3.14 17.11 -15.31
N MET A 76 2.18 16.48 -16.00
CA MET A 76 1.41 15.34 -15.45
C MET A 76 2.30 14.19 -14.95
N GLU A 77 3.38 13.87 -15.68
CA GLU A 77 4.29 12.79 -15.30
C GLU A 77 5.06 13.11 -14.00
N GLU A 78 5.60 14.32 -13.87
CA GLU A 78 6.26 14.78 -12.63
C GLU A 78 5.28 14.74 -11.45
N MET A 79 4.02 15.10 -11.67
CA MET A 79 2.98 15.03 -10.63
C MET A 79 2.64 13.59 -10.23
N ARG A 80 2.65 12.64 -11.17
CA ARG A 80 2.48 11.21 -10.87
C ARG A 80 3.65 10.67 -10.04
N GLU A 81 4.88 11.08 -10.36
CA GLU A 81 6.06 10.70 -9.58
C GLU A 81 5.99 11.25 -8.15
N ILE A 82 5.60 12.52 -8.00
CA ILE A 82 5.44 13.17 -6.70
C ILE A 82 4.31 12.51 -5.89
N LEU A 83 3.18 12.19 -6.52
CA LEU A 83 2.10 11.46 -5.87
C LEU A 83 2.55 10.07 -5.42
N SER A 84 3.32 9.37 -6.27
CA SER A 84 3.90 8.07 -5.92
C SER A 84 4.83 8.17 -4.71
N PHE A 85 5.68 9.20 -4.65
CA PHE A 85 6.50 9.47 -3.48
C PHE A 85 5.66 9.80 -2.24
N ALA A 86 4.62 10.64 -2.37
CA ALA A 86 3.73 10.95 -1.25
C ALA A 86 3.04 9.69 -0.70
N TYR A 87 2.64 8.76 -1.58
CA TYR A 87 2.13 7.45 -1.18
C TYR A 87 3.16 6.58 -0.47
N TYR A 88 4.41 6.61 -0.89
CA TYR A 88 5.51 6.00 -0.16
C TYR A 88 5.63 6.59 1.26
N VAL A 89 5.64 7.92 1.40
CA VAL A 89 5.70 8.59 2.72
C VAL A 89 4.50 8.20 3.60
N LYS A 90 3.31 8.06 3.02
CA LYS A 90 2.10 7.61 3.74
C LYS A 90 2.26 6.19 4.30
N ARG A 91 2.78 5.26 3.51
CA ARG A 91 3.04 3.88 3.95
C ARG A 91 4.12 3.83 5.01
N ALA A 92 5.23 4.55 4.79
CA ALA A 92 6.31 4.68 5.76
C ALA A 92 5.79 5.19 7.11
N ARG A 93 4.96 6.24 7.10
CA ARG A 93 4.30 6.78 8.28
C ARG A 93 3.49 5.71 9.03
N SER A 94 2.65 4.96 8.33
CA SER A 94 1.81 3.92 8.94
C SER A 94 2.66 2.84 9.63
N VAL A 95 3.69 2.35 8.95
CA VAL A 95 4.59 1.31 9.48
C VAL A 95 5.45 1.82 10.64
N LEU A 96 6.06 3.00 10.51
CA LEU A 96 6.91 3.58 11.57
C LEU A 96 6.11 3.85 12.85
N ARG A 97 4.86 4.34 12.72
CA ARG A 97 3.97 4.53 13.87
C ARG A 97 3.63 3.21 14.54
N TYR A 98 3.31 2.18 13.76
CA TYR A 98 3.06 0.84 14.28
C TYR A 98 4.26 0.29 15.05
N LEU A 99 5.47 0.40 14.49
CA LEU A 99 6.72 -0.06 15.10
C LEU A 99 7.23 0.86 16.22
N ARG A 100 6.59 2.02 16.45
CA ARG A 100 7.04 3.09 17.36
C ARG A 100 8.49 3.53 17.09
N LYS A 101 8.84 3.66 15.80
CA LYS A 101 10.15 4.13 15.33
C LYS A 101 10.02 5.51 14.70
N SER A 102 11.11 6.26 14.71
CA SER A 102 11.23 7.56 14.06
C SER A 102 12.46 7.54 13.15
N VAL A 103 12.30 8.10 11.97
CA VAL A 103 13.37 8.30 10.99
C VAL A 103 13.11 9.58 10.25
N GLN A 104 14.17 10.26 9.81
CA GLN A 104 14.03 11.44 9.00
C GLN A 104 13.71 11.05 7.55
N ILE A 105 12.80 11.80 6.93
CA ILE A 105 12.51 11.66 5.51
C ILE A 105 13.76 12.06 4.73
N ASP A 106 14.26 11.14 3.93
CA ASP A 106 15.31 11.42 2.96
C ASP A 106 14.75 11.39 1.53
N THR A 107 14.55 12.57 0.97
CA THR A 107 14.12 12.78 -0.42
C THR A 107 15.19 12.45 -1.46
N PHE A 108 16.44 12.20 -1.07
CA PHE A 108 17.53 11.84 -1.98
C PHE A 108 17.78 10.33 -2.05
N THR A 109 17.24 9.57 -1.11
CA THR A 109 17.34 8.11 -1.12
C THR A 109 16.60 7.53 -2.32
N SER A 110 17.29 6.72 -3.11
CA SER A 110 16.66 5.91 -4.14
C SER A 110 15.90 4.76 -3.50
N ILE A 111 14.62 4.59 -3.87
CA ILE A 111 13.74 3.53 -3.35
C ILE A 111 13.62 2.48 -4.45
N SER A 112 14.03 1.25 -4.16
CA SER A 112 13.87 0.16 -5.13
C SER A 112 12.40 -0.25 -5.26
N THR A 113 12.03 -0.82 -6.41
CA THR A 113 10.68 -1.36 -6.63
C THR A 113 10.32 -2.45 -5.61
N GLU A 114 11.30 -3.24 -5.17
CA GLU A 114 11.09 -4.30 -4.19
C GLU A 114 10.82 -3.71 -2.80
N ASP A 115 11.67 -2.78 -2.33
CA ASP A 115 11.45 -2.11 -1.03
C ASP A 115 10.08 -1.41 -0.99
N HIS A 116 9.69 -0.78 -2.10
CA HIS A 116 8.37 -0.14 -2.21
C HIS A 116 7.23 -1.17 -2.12
N ARG A 117 7.38 -2.35 -2.72
CA ARG A 117 6.39 -3.45 -2.67
C ARG A 117 6.30 -4.05 -1.27
N GLU A 118 7.44 -4.32 -0.64
CA GLU A 118 7.51 -4.84 0.73
C GLU A 118 6.85 -3.86 1.71
N LEU A 119 7.19 -2.57 1.61
CA LEU A 119 6.57 -1.52 2.42
C LEU A 119 5.06 -1.43 2.21
N ALA A 120 4.59 -1.52 0.96
CA ALA A 120 3.16 -1.54 0.67
C ALA A 120 2.46 -2.72 1.36
N ARG A 121 3.01 -3.93 1.26
CA ARG A 121 2.47 -5.12 1.91
C ARG A 121 2.39 -4.94 3.43
N VAL A 122 3.48 -4.51 4.06
CA VAL A 122 3.54 -4.29 5.52
C VAL A 122 2.53 -3.22 5.95
N SER A 123 2.45 -2.11 5.20
CA SER A 123 1.47 -1.05 5.45
C SER A 123 0.03 -1.55 5.33
N ASP A 124 -0.27 -2.40 4.35
CA ASP A 124 -1.61 -2.97 4.17
C ASP A 124 -1.98 -3.91 5.33
N ILE A 125 -1.01 -4.62 5.93
CA ILE A 125 -1.25 -5.41 7.15
C ILE A 125 -1.54 -4.47 8.33
N VAL A 126 -0.71 -3.43 8.54
CA VAL A 126 -0.92 -2.43 9.61
C VAL A 126 -2.31 -1.78 9.51
N GLU A 127 -2.75 -1.47 8.30
CA GLU A 127 -4.03 -0.81 8.04
C GLU A 127 -5.23 -1.79 7.93
N GLY A 128 -5.00 -3.09 8.11
CA GLY A 128 -6.05 -4.12 8.03
C GLY A 128 -6.63 -4.34 6.62
N LYS A 129 -5.91 -3.92 5.58
CA LYS A 129 -6.32 -3.98 4.18
C LYS A 129 -6.06 -5.33 3.51
N LEU A 130 -5.20 -6.18 4.08
CA LEU A 130 -5.05 -7.57 3.63
C LEU A 130 -6.18 -8.45 4.18
N SER A 131 -7.41 -8.08 3.83
CA SER A 131 -8.63 -8.81 4.13
C SER A 131 -9.46 -8.95 2.87
N TYR A 132 -9.81 -10.18 2.51
CA TYR A 132 -10.53 -10.47 1.26
C TYR A 132 -11.73 -11.37 1.48
N GLU A 133 -12.84 -11.01 0.85
CA GLU A 133 -14.04 -11.83 0.73
C GLU A 133 -14.00 -12.70 -0.53
N ARG A 134 -14.84 -13.73 -0.55
CA ARG A 134 -14.98 -14.64 -1.70
C ARG A 134 -15.17 -13.93 -3.03
N SER A 135 -15.96 -12.84 -3.04
CA SER A 135 -16.32 -12.05 -4.23
C SER A 135 -15.11 -11.40 -4.90
N GLN A 136 -14.04 -11.13 -4.14
CA GLN A 136 -12.84 -10.45 -4.61
C GLN A 136 -11.82 -11.42 -5.23
N ILE A 137 -12.03 -12.73 -5.12
CA ILE A 137 -11.11 -13.76 -5.60
C ILE A 137 -11.72 -14.48 -6.81
N VAL A 138 -11.16 -14.19 -7.99
CA VAL A 138 -11.69 -14.69 -9.27
C VAL A 138 -11.30 -16.15 -9.55
N ASN A 139 -10.10 -16.56 -9.12
CA ASN A 139 -9.53 -17.88 -9.42
C ASN A 139 -9.38 -18.73 -8.16
N SER A 140 -9.39 -20.05 -8.31
CA SER A 140 -9.02 -20.95 -7.20
C SER A 140 -7.50 -20.91 -6.99
N PRO A 141 -7.00 -20.40 -5.85
CA PRO A 141 -5.57 -20.25 -5.66
C PRO A 141 -4.89 -21.61 -5.49
N GLU A 142 -3.65 -21.70 -5.97
CA GLU A 142 -2.77 -22.85 -5.78
C GLU A 142 -1.66 -22.50 -4.79
N MET A 143 -1.30 -23.46 -3.94
CA MET A 143 -0.24 -23.31 -2.95
C MET A 143 0.70 -24.51 -2.96
N LYS A 144 1.99 -24.26 -2.75
CA LYS A 144 3.00 -25.31 -2.57
C LYS A 144 3.27 -25.49 -1.08
N ILE A 145 3.12 -26.71 -0.59
CA ILE A 145 3.40 -27.07 0.81
C ILE A 145 4.52 -28.11 0.84
N ALA A 146 5.54 -27.87 1.65
CA ALA A 146 6.57 -28.86 1.96
C ALA A 146 6.26 -29.52 3.31
N CYS A 147 6.06 -30.84 3.30
CA CYS A 147 5.73 -31.61 4.50
C CYS A 147 6.92 -32.48 4.94
N THR A 148 7.32 -32.38 6.21
CA THR A 148 8.39 -33.19 6.83
C THR A 148 7.89 -34.51 7.42
N ASP A 149 6.59 -34.62 7.70
CA ASP A 149 5.92 -35.83 8.21
C ASP A 149 5.53 -36.82 7.09
N GLY A 150 6.02 -36.59 5.86
CA GLY A 150 5.61 -37.33 4.67
C GLY A 150 4.24 -36.93 4.12
N GLY A 151 3.61 -35.89 4.68
CA GLY A 151 2.30 -35.37 4.29
C GLY A 151 1.12 -36.05 4.98
N LYS A 152 1.33 -36.79 6.09
CA LYS A 152 0.25 -37.56 6.75
C LYS A 152 -0.88 -36.65 7.22
N ALA A 153 -0.55 -35.56 7.92
CA ALA A 153 -1.56 -34.62 8.42
C ALA A 153 -2.34 -33.97 7.27
N LEU A 154 -1.66 -33.56 6.20
CA LEU A 154 -2.29 -32.96 5.02
C LEU A 154 -3.24 -33.94 4.34
N MET A 155 -2.81 -35.19 4.14
CA MET A 155 -3.64 -36.22 3.51
C MET A 155 -4.89 -36.55 4.33
N GLU A 156 -4.81 -36.50 5.67
CA GLU A 156 -5.96 -36.70 6.56
C GLU A 156 -6.98 -35.56 6.45
N ILE A 157 -6.51 -34.30 6.38
CA ILE A 157 -7.38 -33.14 6.17
C ILE A 157 -8.09 -33.24 4.81
N VAL A 158 -7.34 -33.59 3.76
CA VAL A 158 -7.88 -33.73 2.41
C VAL A 158 -8.87 -34.90 2.32
N SER A 159 -8.62 -36.01 3.00
CA SER A 159 -9.51 -37.19 2.95
C SER A 159 -10.85 -36.98 3.67
N LYS A 160 -10.87 -36.15 4.73
CA LYS A 160 -12.12 -35.72 5.38
C LYS A 160 -12.99 -34.90 4.44
N GLY A 161 -12.38 -34.12 3.53
CA GLY A 161 -13.11 -33.34 2.53
C GLY A 161 -14.00 -32.23 3.12
N GLU A 162 -13.78 -31.86 4.38
CA GLU A 162 -14.55 -30.84 5.07
C GLU A 162 -13.94 -29.44 4.83
N PHE A 163 -14.78 -28.41 4.91
CA PHE A 163 -14.29 -27.05 4.99
C PHE A 163 -13.62 -26.81 6.34
N SER A 164 -12.44 -26.22 6.31
CA SER A 164 -11.61 -25.96 7.49
C SER A 164 -10.99 -24.57 7.45
N VAL A 165 -10.27 -24.22 8.50
CA VAL A 165 -9.46 -23.00 8.58
C VAL A 165 -8.04 -23.37 8.17
N LEU A 166 -7.51 -22.71 7.15
CA LEU A 166 -6.10 -22.77 6.81
C LEU A 166 -5.40 -21.58 7.46
N GLU A 167 -4.44 -21.86 8.33
CA GLU A 167 -3.55 -20.86 8.93
C GLU A 167 -2.17 -20.96 8.27
N HIS A 168 -1.65 -19.82 7.81
CA HIS A 168 -0.30 -19.69 7.26
C HIS A 168 0.51 -18.72 8.12
N LYS A 169 1.66 -19.16 8.60
CA LYS A 169 2.57 -18.37 9.42
C LYS A 169 3.82 -18.02 8.63
N GLU A 170 4.14 -16.73 8.59
CA GLU A 170 5.42 -16.26 8.06
C GLU A 170 6.28 -15.75 9.23
N PRO A 171 7.59 -16.03 9.23
CA PRO A 171 8.49 -15.53 10.26
C PRO A 171 8.58 -14.00 10.23
N ALA A 172 9.21 -13.42 11.26
CA ALA A 172 9.59 -12.02 11.24
C ALA A 172 10.40 -11.71 9.98
N SER A 173 10.15 -10.54 9.40
CA SER A 173 10.83 -10.09 8.19
C SER A 173 11.41 -8.69 8.40
N THR A 174 12.05 -8.16 7.37
CA THR A 174 12.59 -6.80 7.39
C THR A 174 11.92 -5.98 6.30
N VAL A 175 11.71 -4.69 6.56
CA VAL A 175 11.27 -3.71 5.56
C VAL A 175 12.26 -2.55 5.52
N THR A 176 12.62 -2.08 4.33
CA THR A 176 13.52 -0.94 4.16
C THR A 176 12.72 0.35 4.02
N ILE A 177 13.01 1.34 4.87
CA ILE A 177 12.38 2.68 4.83
C ILE A 177 13.50 3.73 4.82
N TYR A 178 13.55 4.57 3.78
CA TYR A 178 14.65 5.52 3.51
C TYR A 178 16.04 4.87 3.63
N GLY A 179 16.21 3.69 3.03
CA GLY A 179 17.49 2.95 3.04
C GLY A 179 17.85 2.28 4.38
N MET A 180 17.00 2.42 5.41
CA MET A 180 17.22 1.83 6.73
C MET A 180 16.34 0.59 6.92
N PRO A 181 16.89 -0.54 7.39
CA PRO A 181 16.13 -1.76 7.66
C PRO A 181 15.36 -1.67 8.98
N TYR A 182 14.12 -2.13 8.99
CA TYR A 182 13.28 -2.25 10.18
C TYR A 182 12.72 -3.67 10.28
N GLU A 183 12.89 -4.29 11.45
CA GLU A 183 12.28 -5.59 11.74
C GLU A 183 10.77 -5.43 11.93
N VAL A 184 10.00 -6.29 11.26
CA VAL A 184 8.55 -6.39 11.41
C VAL A 184 8.19 -7.73 12.04
N PRO A 185 7.17 -7.80 12.91
CA PRO A 185 6.79 -9.04 13.56
C PRO A 185 6.41 -10.15 12.57
N PRO A 186 6.42 -11.42 13.01
CA PRO A 186 5.86 -12.52 12.23
C PRO A 186 4.41 -12.22 11.84
N THR A 187 3.91 -12.85 10.78
CA THR A 187 2.52 -12.67 10.33
C THR A 187 1.75 -13.98 10.35
N ARG A 188 0.45 -13.87 10.59
CA ARG A 188 -0.52 -14.96 10.49
C ARG A 188 -1.57 -14.59 9.47
N SER A 189 -1.77 -15.47 8.51
CA SER A 189 -2.86 -15.38 7.53
C SER A 189 -3.86 -16.49 7.77
N PHE A 190 -5.12 -16.12 7.89
CA PHE A 190 -6.25 -17.04 8.03
C PHE A 190 -7.04 -17.07 6.73
N TYR A 191 -7.42 -18.26 6.30
CA TYR A 191 -8.26 -18.50 5.13
C TYR A 191 -9.39 -19.44 5.55
N SER A 192 -10.64 -18.96 5.54
CA SER A 192 -11.76 -19.76 6.03
C SER A 192 -13.12 -19.33 5.45
N PRO A 193 -14.02 -20.28 5.12
CA PRO A 193 -13.80 -21.71 5.09
C PRO A 193 -13.12 -22.15 3.78
N VAL A 194 -12.17 -23.07 3.86
CA VAL A 194 -11.50 -23.65 2.68
C VAL A 194 -11.46 -25.18 2.70
N ARG A 195 -11.50 -25.78 1.51
CA ARG A 195 -11.24 -27.21 1.27
C ARG A 195 -10.00 -27.34 0.39
N LEU A 196 -9.13 -28.28 0.73
CA LEU A 196 -7.86 -28.49 0.03
C LEU A 196 -7.96 -29.66 -0.94
N HIS A 197 -7.42 -29.50 -2.14
CA HIS A 197 -7.33 -30.53 -3.17
C HIS A 197 -5.88 -30.75 -3.56
N ILE A 198 -5.41 -31.99 -3.58
CA ILE A 198 -4.04 -32.30 -4.01
C ILE A 198 -3.99 -32.36 -5.54
N LEU A 199 -3.20 -31.47 -6.15
CA LEU A 199 -2.95 -31.46 -7.58
C LEU A 199 -1.75 -32.34 -7.95
N SER A 200 -0.67 -32.26 -7.17
CA SER A 200 0.51 -33.10 -7.39
C SER A 200 1.29 -33.33 -6.10
N ARG A 201 2.12 -34.39 -6.12
CA ARG A 201 2.99 -34.80 -5.02
C ARG A 201 4.37 -35.14 -5.57
N LYS A 202 5.42 -34.61 -4.97
CA LYS A 202 6.81 -34.92 -5.31
C LYS A 202 7.63 -35.19 -4.05
N LYS A 203 8.14 -36.42 -3.92
CA LYS A 203 9.03 -36.79 -2.81
C LYS A 203 10.45 -36.33 -3.10
N ARG A 204 11.10 -35.66 -2.14
CA ARG A 204 12.51 -35.24 -2.19
C ARG A 204 13.19 -35.54 -0.85
N LYS A 205 14.05 -36.56 -0.82
CA LYS A 205 14.71 -37.01 0.42
C LYS A 205 13.67 -37.21 1.55
N ASP A 206 13.77 -36.40 2.61
CA ASP A 206 12.94 -36.46 3.82
C ASP A 206 11.71 -35.52 3.75
N ILE A 207 11.55 -34.78 2.66
CA ILE A 207 10.44 -33.83 2.46
C ILE A 207 9.54 -34.31 1.32
N VAL A 208 8.24 -34.12 1.47
CA VAL A 208 7.26 -34.30 0.39
C VAL A 208 6.67 -32.94 0.03
N ASP A 209 6.90 -32.51 -1.20
CA ASP A 209 6.29 -31.32 -1.77
C ASP A 209 4.91 -31.67 -2.32
N PHE A 210 3.89 -30.89 -1.94
CA PHE A 210 2.55 -30.96 -2.51
C PHE A 210 2.27 -29.66 -3.25
N CYS A 211 1.63 -29.76 -4.42
CA CYS A 211 0.88 -28.66 -4.99
C CYS A 211 -0.58 -28.89 -4.66
N ILE A 212 -1.22 -27.92 -4.02
CA ILE A 212 -2.61 -27.99 -3.62
C ILE A 212 -3.41 -26.85 -4.26
N ARG A 213 -4.67 -27.12 -4.58
CA ARG A 213 -5.67 -26.11 -4.93
C ARG A 213 -6.57 -25.86 -3.74
N ILE A 214 -6.85 -24.60 -3.47
CA ILE A 214 -7.74 -24.16 -2.40
C ILE A 214 -9.12 -23.90 -3.02
N GLU A 215 -10.11 -24.67 -2.59
CA GLU A 215 -11.52 -24.41 -2.83
C GLU A 215 -12.05 -23.54 -1.68
N MET A 216 -12.67 -22.41 -2.02
CA MET A 216 -13.22 -21.45 -1.05
C MET A 216 -14.73 -21.56 -1.03
N ALA A 217 -15.34 -21.61 0.17
CA ALA A 217 -16.79 -21.58 0.31
C ALA A 217 -17.37 -20.20 -0.09
N ASP A 218 -18.70 -20.11 -0.23
CA ASP A 218 -19.37 -18.85 -0.60
C ASP A 218 -19.20 -17.76 0.46
N ASN A 219 -19.17 -18.13 1.74
CA ASN A 219 -18.91 -17.24 2.88
C ASN A 219 -17.42 -17.12 3.23
N PHE A 220 -16.53 -17.41 2.29
CA PHE A 220 -15.09 -17.32 2.50
C PHE A 220 -14.65 -15.90 2.85
N THR A 221 -13.73 -15.84 3.81
CA THR A 221 -12.98 -14.66 4.20
C THR A 221 -11.51 -15.04 4.38
N SER A 222 -10.64 -14.04 4.21
CA SER A 222 -9.24 -14.14 4.58
C SER A 222 -8.78 -12.89 5.28
N GLN A 223 -7.81 -13.03 6.17
CA GLN A 223 -7.23 -11.93 6.92
C GLN A 223 -5.77 -12.22 7.23
N THR A 224 -4.89 -11.24 7.00
CA THR A 224 -3.50 -11.28 7.43
C THR A 224 -3.25 -10.25 8.54
N LEU A 225 -2.62 -10.68 9.62
CA LEU A 225 -2.33 -9.88 10.80
C LEU A 225 -0.88 -10.11 11.27
N PHE A 226 -0.32 -9.16 12.02
CA PHE A 226 0.92 -9.42 12.76
C PHE A 226 0.65 -10.31 13.97
N ASP A 227 1.50 -11.32 14.16
CA ASP A 227 1.52 -12.21 15.32
C ASP A 227 2.37 -11.56 16.42
N VAL A 228 1.82 -10.50 17.01
CA VAL A 228 2.42 -9.86 18.18
C VAL A 228 2.00 -10.70 19.39
N GLN A 229 2.95 -11.37 20.03
CA GLN A 229 2.68 -11.91 21.36
C GLN A 229 2.39 -10.72 22.28
N GLU A 230 1.19 -10.69 22.86
CA GLU A 230 0.83 -9.76 23.94
C GLU A 230 1.77 -9.90 25.14
#